data_AF-A0A359C8B9-F1
#
_entry.id   AF-A0A359C8B9-F1
#
_cell.length_a   1.000
_cell.length_b   1.000
_cell.length_c   1.000
_cell.angle_alpha   90.00
_cell.angle_beta   90.00
_cell.angle_gamma   90.00
#
_symmetry.space_group_name_H-M   'P 1'
#
loop_
_entity.id
_entity.type
_entity.pdbx_description
1 polymer ?
#
loop_
_entity_poly.entity_id
_entity_poly.type
_entity_poly.pdbx_seq_one_letter_code
_entity_poly.pdbx_strand_id
1 'polypeptide(L)'
;METIGTWFVDHREILKPALAAYFMLAGMYGIRSLYTGAKKQYEEFAGQSTPFKVGVYFRETLFCVLDFAVGLLILFRVSWIKVLGIALLVASTPYSARGFAWGFSKGKPSPGMFLISLAGFCAWNGFLIYMAYKVL
;
A
#
# COMPACT_ATOMS: atom_id res chain seq x y z
N MET A 1 40.79 24.16 -7.30
CA MET A 1 40.26 22.78 -7.35
C MET A 1 39.12 22.67 -6.33
N GLU A 2 37.98 23.29 -6.61
CA GLU A 2 36.81 23.34 -5.72
C GLU A 2 35.52 23.20 -6.54
N THR A 3 35.23 22.03 -7.11
CA THR A 3 33.98 21.81 -7.87
C THR A 3 33.49 20.35 -7.90
N ILE A 4 33.80 19.54 -6.87
CA ILE A 4 33.27 18.16 -6.74
C ILE A 4 32.32 18.01 -5.52
N GLY A 5 32.06 19.09 -4.78
CA GLY A 5 31.31 19.04 -3.52
C GLY A 5 29.78 19.16 -3.59
N THR A 6 29.19 19.48 -4.75
CA THR A 6 27.77 19.90 -4.82
C THR A 6 26.80 18.88 -5.45
N TRP A 7 27.28 17.69 -5.83
CA TRP A 7 26.43 16.69 -6.50
C TRP A 7 25.68 15.72 -5.59
N PHE A 8 25.96 15.72 -4.28
CA PHE A 8 25.16 14.98 -3.31
C PHE A 8 24.00 15.86 -2.84
N VAL A 9 23.04 16.12 -3.73
CA VAL A 9 21.70 16.50 -3.29
C VAL A 9 21.26 15.40 -2.32
N ASP A 10 20.96 15.76 -1.08
CA ASP A 10 20.49 14.82 -0.08
C ASP A 10 19.23 14.14 -0.63
N HIS A 11 19.38 12.90 -1.09
CA HIS A 11 18.30 12.17 -1.75
C HIS A 11 17.05 12.07 -0.87
N ARG A 12 17.18 12.28 0.45
CA ARG A 12 16.06 12.36 1.39
C ARG A 12 15.05 13.46 1.04
N GLU A 13 15.51 14.60 0.51
CA GLU A 13 14.64 15.73 0.14
C GLU A 13 13.72 15.39 -1.04
N ILE A 14 14.13 14.48 -1.93
CA ILE A 14 13.32 14.03 -3.07
C ILE A 14 12.49 12.80 -2.69
N LEU A 15 13.08 11.87 -1.93
CA LEU A 15 12.42 10.61 -1.59
C LEU A 15 11.26 10.79 -0.61
N LYS A 16 11.33 11.80 0.27
CA LYS A 16 10.27 12.07 1.25
C LYS A 16 8.95 12.49 0.60
N PRO A 17 8.90 13.52 -0.27
CA PRO A 17 7.66 13.88 -0.97
C PRO A 17 7.19 12.76 -1.91
N ALA A 18 8.10 11.97 -2.51
CA ALA A 18 7.71 10.82 -3.32
C ALA A 18 7.00 9.74 -2.49
N LEU A 19 7.52 9.42 -1.30
CA LEU A 19 6.90 8.48 -0.38
C LEU A 19 5.54 8.99 0.13
N ALA A 20 5.45 10.28 0.49
CA ALA A 20 4.20 10.91 0.87
C ALA A 20 3.15 10.82 -0.25
N ALA A 21 3.54 11.18 -1.47
CA ALA A 21 2.68 11.12 -2.65
C ALA A 21 2.21 9.69 -2.93
N TYR A 22 3.09 8.69 -2.79
CA TYR A 22 2.71 7.28 -2.92
C TYR A 22 1.57 6.92 -1.96
N PHE A 23 1.74 7.18 -0.67
CA PHE A 23 0.74 6.87 0.36
C PHE A 23 -0.58 7.61 0.12
N MET A 24 -0.52 8.91 -0.23
CA MET A 24 -1.71 9.70 -0.56
C MET A 24 -2.44 9.15 -1.79
N LEU A 25 -1.72 8.87 -2.87
CA LEU A 25 -2.30 8.37 -4.12
C LEU A 25 -2.85 6.94 -3.95
N ALA A 26 -2.17 6.08 -3.20
CA ALA A 26 -2.65 4.75 -2.87
C ALA A 26 -3.97 4.81 -2.10
N GLY A 27 -4.03 5.65 -1.05
CA GLY A 27 -5.26 5.86 -0.28
C GLY A 27 -6.40 6.44 -1.12
N MET A 28 -6.13 7.50 -1.91
CA MET A 28 -7.14 8.11 -2.79
C MET A 28 -7.65 7.15 -3.87
N TYR A 29 -6.75 6.40 -4.51
CA TYR A 29 -7.11 5.42 -5.52
C TYR A 29 -7.92 4.28 -4.91
N GLY A 30 -7.51 3.78 -3.74
CA GLY A 30 -8.24 2.78 -2.97
C GLY A 30 -9.65 3.22 -2.65
N ILE A 31 -9.81 4.42 -2.05
CA ILE A 31 -11.13 5.03 -1.79
C ILE A 31 -11.96 5.12 -3.08
N ARG A 32 -11.39 5.67 -4.15
CA ARG A 32 -12.10 5.78 -5.44
C ARG A 32 -12.56 4.41 -5.94
N SER A 33 -11.70 3.39 -5.87
CA SER A 33 -12.00 2.04 -6.36
C SER A 33 -13.16 1.37 -5.61
N LEU A 34 -13.27 1.65 -4.30
CA LEU A 34 -14.38 1.20 -3.46
C LEU A 34 -15.71 1.82 -3.91
N TYR A 35 -15.72 3.11 -4.27
CA TYR A 35 -16.94 3.83 -4.69
C TYR A 35 -17.33 3.60 -6.14
N THR A 36 -16.38 3.42 -7.06
CA THR A 36 -16.69 3.22 -8.49
C THR A 36 -17.11 1.79 -8.82
N GLY A 37 -17.14 0.89 -7.83
CA GLY A 37 -17.49 -0.51 -8.04
C GLY A 37 -16.56 -1.16 -9.05
N ALA A 38 -15.28 -0.77 -9.08
CA ALA A 38 -14.28 -1.29 -9.99
C ALA A 38 -13.99 -2.78 -9.72
N LYS A 39 -14.92 -3.60 -10.25
CA LYS A 39 -14.79 -4.95 -10.83
C LYS A 39 -13.64 -5.79 -10.27
N LYS A 40 -13.98 -6.70 -9.35
CA LYS A 40 -13.52 -8.13 -9.29
C LYS A 40 -13.68 -8.78 -7.91
N GLN A 41 -14.07 -8.01 -6.91
CA GLN A 41 -14.41 -8.51 -5.58
C GLN A 41 -15.63 -9.46 -5.55
N TYR A 42 -16.48 -9.44 -6.58
CA TYR A 42 -17.69 -10.27 -6.64
C TYR A 42 -17.42 -11.78 -6.60
N GLU A 43 -16.30 -12.25 -7.16
CA GLU A 43 -15.96 -13.67 -7.15
C GLU A 43 -15.43 -14.14 -5.79
N GLU A 44 -14.62 -13.31 -5.11
CA GLU A 44 -14.18 -13.59 -3.74
C GLU A 44 -15.35 -13.63 -2.75
N PHE A 45 -16.36 -12.79 -2.99
CA PHE A 45 -17.53 -12.64 -2.13
C PHE A 45 -18.73 -13.49 -2.56
N ALA A 46 -18.62 -14.25 -3.66
CA ALA A 46 -19.65 -15.19 -4.08
C ALA A 46 -19.79 -16.29 -3.02
N GLY A 47 -20.96 -16.38 -2.40
CA GLY A 47 -21.25 -17.37 -1.33
C GLY A 47 -20.76 -17.00 0.08
N GLN A 48 -20.15 -15.82 0.28
CA GLN A 48 -19.78 -15.35 1.62
C GLN A 48 -20.96 -14.69 2.35
N SER A 49 -20.96 -14.76 3.68
CA SER A 49 -21.97 -14.11 4.52
C SER A 49 -21.87 -12.59 4.48
N THR A 50 -22.99 -11.88 4.67
CA THR A 50 -23.01 -10.41 4.71
C THR A 50 -22.02 -9.81 5.73
N PRO A 51 -21.91 -10.33 6.97
CA PRO A 51 -20.95 -9.81 7.94
C PRO A 51 -19.50 -9.93 7.47
N PHE A 52 -19.13 -11.02 6.78
CA PHE A 52 -17.79 -11.20 6.23
C PHE A 52 -17.47 -10.11 5.19
N LYS A 53 -18.41 -9.84 4.28
CA LYS A 53 -18.25 -8.80 3.24
C LYS A 53 -18.05 -7.43 3.87
N VAL A 54 -18.90 -7.07 4.84
CA VAL A 54 -18.81 -5.79 5.57
C VAL A 54 -17.45 -5.66 6.26
N GLY A 55 -16.96 -6.73 6.90
CA GLY A 55 -15.65 -6.73 7.53
C GLY A 55 -14.50 -6.48 6.55
N VAL A 56 -14.55 -7.05 5.34
CA VAL A 56 -13.54 -6.79 4.31
C VAL A 56 -13.62 -5.35 3.79
N TYR A 57 -14.81 -4.85 3.48
CA TYR A 57 -14.99 -3.46 3.05
C TYR A 57 -14.50 -2.47 4.11
N PHE A 58 -14.83 -2.72 5.38
CA PHE A 58 -14.36 -1.90 6.49
C PHE A 58 -12.83 -1.89 6.59
N ARG A 59 -12.20 -3.07 6.54
CA ARG A 59 -10.74 -3.21 6.56
C ARG A 59 -10.07 -2.47 5.39
N GLU A 60 -10.58 -2.63 4.17
CA GLU A 60 -10.03 -1.97 3.00
C GLU A 60 -10.19 -0.45 3.08
N THR A 61 -11.37 0.03 3.48
CA THR A 61 -11.62 1.45 3.71
C THR A 61 -10.65 1.99 4.75
N LEU A 62 -10.47 1.27 5.87
CA LEU A 62 -9.56 1.64 6.94
C LEU A 62 -8.11 1.74 6.44
N PHE A 63 -7.63 0.75 5.68
CA PHE A 63 -6.30 0.82 5.08
C PHE A 63 -6.15 2.02 4.15
N CYS A 64 -7.13 2.30 3.29
CA CYS A 64 -7.04 3.43 2.37
C CYS A 64 -7.02 4.78 3.10
N VAL A 65 -7.83 4.94 4.16
CA VAL A 65 -7.83 6.13 5.00
C VAL A 65 -6.50 6.29 5.74
N LEU A 66 -5.97 5.19 6.30
CA LEU A 66 -4.68 5.22 6.99
C LEU A 66 -3.51 5.48 6.03
N ASP A 67 -3.50 4.91 4.82
CA ASP A 67 -2.52 5.21 3.78
C ASP A 67 -2.53 6.72 3.47
N PHE A 68 -3.71 7.28 3.23
CA PHE A 68 -3.83 8.71 2.96
C PHE A 68 -3.34 9.59 4.13
N ALA A 69 -3.75 9.24 5.36
CA ALA A 69 -3.33 9.94 6.57
C ALA A 69 -1.81 9.84 6.80
N VAL A 70 -1.20 8.68 6.56
CA VAL A 70 0.25 8.49 6.62
C VAL A 70 0.96 9.40 5.64
N GLY A 71 0.48 9.46 4.39
CA GLY A 71 1.03 10.35 3.37
C GLY A 71 1.01 11.82 3.79
N LEU A 72 -0.09 12.31 4.36
CA LEU A 72 -0.17 13.67 4.91
C LEU A 72 0.78 13.88 6.09
N LEU A 73 0.82 12.95 7.04
CA LEU A 73 1.64 13.06 8.26
C LEU A 73 3.14 12.97 7.99
N ILE A 74 3.56 12.30 6.91
CA ILE A 74 4.94 12.34 6.42
C ILE A 74 5.36 13.78 6.08
N LEU A 75 4.48 14.56 5.45
CA LEU A 75 4.75 15.97 5.11
C LEU A 75 4.90 16.82 6.37
N PHE A 76 4.13 16.53 7.42
CA PHE A 76 4.21 17.21 8.73
C PHE A 76 5.38 16.76 9.62
N ARG A 77 6.22 15.83 9.16
CA ARG A 77 7.44 15.38 9.87
C ARG A 77 7.18 14.78 11.26
N VAL A 78 6.05 14.08 11.43
CA VAL A 78 5.70 13.44 12.70
C VAL A 78 6.56 12.20 12.94
N SER A 79 7.31 12.13 14.06
CA SER A 79 8.33 11.08 14.27
C SER A 79 7.79 9.65 14.36
N TRP A 80 6.59 9.45 14.92
CA TRP A 80 5.97 8.13 15.02
C TRP A 80 5.38 7.62 13.69
N ILE A 81 5.30 8.47 12.67
CA ILE A 81 4.68 8.10 11.39
C ILE A 81 5.43 7.02 10.64
N LYS A 82 6.75 6.95 10.88
CA LYS A 82 7.63 5.92 10.35
C LYS A 82 7.15 4.52 10.76
N VAL A 83 6.87 4.34 12.05
CA VAL A 83 6.43 3.06 12.60
C VAL A 83 5.05 2.70 12.07
N LEU A 84 4.13 3.68 12.02
CA LEU A 84 2.80 3.44 11.48
C LEU A 84 2.86 3.04 9.99
N GLY A 85 3.61 3.77 9.16
CA GLY A 85 3.74 3.48 7.73
C GLY A 85 4.34 2.10 7.46
N ILE A 86 5.38 1.71 8.19
CA ILE A 86 5.97 0.37 8.08
C ILE A 86 4.97 -0.70 8.53
N ALA A 87 4.31 -0.52 9.66
CA ALA A 87 3.31 -1.47 10.17
C ALA A 87 2.16 -1.64 9.17
N LEU A 88 1.71 -0.55 8.56
CA LEU A 88 0.64 -0.55 7.57
C LEU A 88 1.05 -1.32 6.29
N LEU A 89 2.27 -1.10 5.77
CA LEU A 89 2.79 -1.82 4.62
C LEU A 89 2.91 -3.33 4.88
N VAL A 90 3.38 -3.72 6.07
CA VAL A 90 3.46 -5.14 6.46
C VAL A 90 2.05 -5.74 6.56
N ALA A 91 1.14 -5.05 7.25
CA ALA A 91 -0.22 -5.53 7.47
C ALA A 91 -1.04 -5.63 6.17
N SER A 92 -0.84 -4.70 5.22
CA SER A 92 -1.58 -4.68 3.94
C SER A 92 -1.09 -5.75 2.96
N THR A 93 0.19 -6.13 3.03
CA THR A 93 0.84 -7.11 2.12
C THR A 93 0.01 -8.37 1.84
N PRO A 94 -0.41 -9.17 2.84
CA PRO A 94 -1.19 -10.39 2.57
C PRO A 94 -2.56 -10.11 1.94
N TYR A 95 -3.18 -8.98 2.28
CA TYR A 95 -4.50 -8.61 1.75
C TYR A 95 -4.39 -8.10 0.31
N SER A 96 -3.40 -7.25 0.01
CA SER A 96 -3.15 -6.78 -1.36
C SER A 96 -2.74 -7.92 -2.28
N ALA A 97 -1.91 -8.85 -1.81
CA ALA A 97 -1.55 -10.06 -2.54
C ALA A 97 -2.77 -10.93 -2.85
N ARG A 98 -3.66 -11.11 -1.87
CA ARG A 98 -4.92 -11.84 -2.05
C ARG A 98 -5.84 -11.14 -3.05
N GLY A 99 -6.06 -9.83 -2.89
CA GLY A 99 -6.88 -9.03 -3.80
C GLY A 99 -6.35 -9.05 -5.24
N PHE A 100 -5.03 -9.00 -5.42
CA PHE A 100 -4.40 -9.14 -6.72
C PHE A 100 -4.59 -10.55 -7.31
N ALA A 101 -4.37 -11.61 -6.53
CA ALA A 101 -4.55 -12.98 -6.99
C ALA A 101 -5.99 -13.25 -7.49
N TRP A 102 -6.99 -12.76 -6.75
CA TRP A 102 -8.40 -12.79 -7.19
C TRP A 102 -8.63 -11.90 -8.41
N GLY A 103 -8.04 -10.70 -8.44
CA GLY A 103 -8.11 -9.77 -9.56
C GLY A 103 -7.56 -10.32 -10.88
N PHE A 104 -6.69 -11.33 -10.85
CA PHE A 104 -6.11 -11.94 -12.05
C PHE A 104 -6.65 -13.34 -12.35
N SER A 105 -7.50 -13.89 -11.49
CA SER A 105 -8.09 -15.22 -11.67
C SER A 105 -9.53 -15.10 -12.20
N LYS A 106 -10.00 -16.12 -12.94
CA LYS A 106 -11.41 -16.27 -13.36
C LYS A 106 -12.18 -17.21 -12.40
N GLY A 107 -11.91 -17.07 -11.10
CA GLY A 107 -12.35 -17.98 -10.05
C GLY A 107 -11.35 -18.02 -8.90
N LYS A 108 -11.48 -19.02 -8.02
CA LYS A 108 -10.60 -19.17 -6.86
C LYS A 108 -9.12 -19.24 -7.32
N PRO A 109 -8.25 -18.34 -6.86
CA PRO A 109 -6.85 -18.34 -7.26
C PRO A 109 -6.17 -19.63 -6.81
N SER A 110 -5.29 -20.16 -7.67
CA SER A 110 -4.44 -21.29 -7.31
C SER A 110 -3.44 -20.87 -6.21
N PRO A 111 -2.96 -21.80 -5.38
CA PRO A 111 -1.92 -21.49 -4.39
C PRO A 111 -0.67 -20.86 -5.03
N GLY A 112 -0.29 -21.30 -6.23
CA GLY A 112 0.83 -20.73 -6.99
C GLY A 112 0.61 -19.26 -7.35
N MET A 113 -0.58 -18.89 -7.81
CA MET A 113 -0.91 -17.48 -8.11
C MET A 113 -0.84 -16.60 -6.87
N PHE A 114 -1.32 -17.11 -5.73
CA PHE A 114 -1.21 -16.40 -4.46
C PHE A 114 0.26 -16.20 -4.04
N LEU A 115 1.11 -17.23 -4.14
CA LEU A 115 2.53 -17.13 -3.81
C LEU A 115 3.28 -16.13 -4.69
N ILE A 116 3.00 -16.12 -6.00
CA ILE A 116 3.58 -15.15 -6.94
C ILE A 116 3.14 -13.72 -6.57
N SER A 117 1.85 -13.54 -6.29
CA SER A 117 1.30 -12.24 -5.87
C SER A 117 1.94 -11.77 -4.57
N LEU A 118 2.08 -12.68 -3.58
CA LEU A 118 2.70 -12.39 -2.30
C LEU A 118 4.17 -11.99 -2.47
N ALA A 119 4.94 -12.71 -3.29
CA ALA A 119 6.33 -12.37 -3.57
C ALA A 119 6.45 -10.97 -4.20
N GLY A 120 5.58 -10.64 -5.15
CA GLY A 120 5.53 -9.32 -5.79
C GLY A 120 5.23 -8.19 -4.78
N PHE A 121 4.21 -8.37 -3.93
CA PHE A 121 3.88 -7.39 -2.90
C PHE A 121 4.94 -7.30 -1.79
N CYS A 122 5.58 -8.40 -1.40
CA CYS A 122 6.70 -8.37 -0.47
C CYS A 122 7.89 -7.59 -1.03
N ALA A 123 8.21 -7.76 -2.32
CA ALA A 123 9.28 -6.99 -2.97
C ALA A 123 8.95 -5.50 -3.03
N TRP A 124 7.74 -5.16 -3.48
CA TRP A 124 7.28 -3.77 -3.59
C TRP A 124 7.18 -3.07 -2.23
N ASN A 125 6.47 -3.68 -1.27
CA ASN A 125 6.34 -3.12 0.07
C ASN A 125 7.67 -3.16 0.83
N GLY A 126 8.53 -4.14 0.59
CA GLY A 126 9.90 -4.19 1.12
C GLY A 126 10.74 -3.00 0.67
N PHE A 127 10.64 -2.61 -0.61
CA PHE A 127 11.28 -1.40 -1.13
C PHE A 127 10.74 -0.13 -0.45
N LEU A 128 9.42 -0.02 -0.28
CA LEU A 128 8.81 1.13 0.41
C LEU A 128 9.14 1.18 1.90
N ILE A 129 9.22 0.04 2.58
CA ILE A 129 9.68 -0.08 3.96
C ILE A 129 11.13 0.38 4.06
N TYR A 130 12.00 -0.04 3.14
CA TYR A 130 13.38 0.43 3.08
C TYR A 130 13.45 1.94 2.90
N MET A 131 12.65 2.51 1.99
CA MET A 131 12.55 3.96 1.81
C MET A 131 12.07 4.66 3.08
N ALA A 132 10.97 4.21 3.68
CA ALA A 132 10.46 4.75 4.93
C ALA A 132 11.51 4.67 6.05
N TYR A 133 12.28 3.58 6.11
CA TYR A 133 13.33 3.40 7.10
C TYR A 133 14.49 4.38 6.93
N LYS A 134 14.86 4.70 5.68
CA LYS A 134 15.98 5.59 5.36
C LYS A 134 15.62 7.08 5.35
N VAL A 135 14.36 7.39 5.03
CA VAL A 135 13.92 8.76 4.69
C VAL A 135 13.08 9.41 5.80
N LEU A 136 12.35 8.62 6.58
CA LEU A 136 11.55 9.08 7.74
C LEU A 136 12.30 8.86 9.05
#